data_AF-A0A3D5C2X8-F1
#
_entry.id   AF-A0A3D5C2X8-F1
#
_cell.length_a   1.000
_cell.length_b   1.000
_cell.length_c   1.000
_cell.angle_alpha   90.00
_cell.angle_beta   90.00
_cell.angle_gamma   90.00
#
_symmetry.space_group_name_H-M   'P 1'
#
loop_
_entity.id
_entity.type
_entity.pdbx_description
1 polymer ?
#
loop_
_entity_poly.entity_id
_entity_poly.type
_entity_poly.pdbx_seq_one_letter_code
_entity_poly.pdbx_strand_id
1 'polypeptide(L)'
;MLGANNGILRVNRRVLCAAIFSMVAWFLVAGLVIAESSTPSTSSTCVDDFAMPDGHFFGQTGSDGSGFLVHDDDEASFWTAFIDYGGIPVLGYPISHRFDLFGFRVQAFQKAVLQWDPVHSKANVANILDNLEASGADPWLQVYRQVPPHKNLAADHGVSFDIIINNHLALLEVNQNIRRTFLAQPNWLTRYGLPIAYHDFGAVRVMRTQRTVLQEWTVDVPWARAGEVVFANSGDLAREAGLFPGEAVKPALPERARVVDAAISLSTDVLKQGSTSFVTLSTGRPDVSISLNGRSLPLICVNGTWTTIAGIPADGSGDYVFHVTVGDVMREHRFNVVAEERQAVILQLDPALGHLLEPTQASQERAFIQALVDRVTGPPLWHGRFSQPSVGPPSSPYG
;
A
#
# COMPACT_ATOMS: atom_id res chain seq x y z
N MET A 1 -37.25 -43.64 -65.17
CA MET A 1 -36.00 -44.40 -65.42
C MET A 1 -35.22 -44.38 -64.11
N LEU A 2 -35.39 -45.40 -63.27
CA LEU A 2 -34.49 -46.57 -63.13
C LEU A 2 -33.07 -46.10 -62.74
N GLY A 3 -32.51 -46.40 -61.56
CA GLY A 3 -32.97 -47.32 -60.53
C GLY A 3 -32.20 -47.15 -59.21
N ALA A 4 -32.77 -47.77 -58.18
CA ALA A 4 -32.20 -47.94 -56.85
C ALA A 4 -31.14 -49.05 -56.84
N ASN A 5 -30.21 -49.00 -55.89
CA ASN A 5 -29.77 -50.21 -55.21
C ASN A 5 -29.27 -49.95 -53.79
N ASN A 6 -29.78 -50.78 -52.88
CA ASN A 6 -29.54 -50.81 -51.43
C ASN A 6 -28.25 -51.57 -51.08
N GLY A 7 -27.64 -51.23 -49.95
CA GLY A 7 -26.60 -52.02 -49.29
C GLY A 7 -26.55 -51.76 -47.79
N ILE A 8 -27.25 -52.60 -47.03
CA ILE A 8 -27.31 -52.64 -45.55
C ILE A 8 -26.08 -53.39 -45.01
N LEU A 9 -25.46 -52.93 -43.91
CA LEU A 9 -24.71 -53.80 -42.97
C LEU A 9 -24.66 -53.23 -41.54
N ARG A 10 -25.63 -53.70 -40.74
CA ARG A 10 -25.57 -54.17 -39.33
C ARG A 10 -24.59 -53.48 -38.35
N VAL A 11 -25.14 -52.71 -37.41
CA VAL A 11 -24.50 -52.42 -36.12
C VAL A 11 -25.01 -53.41 -35.06
N ASN A 12 -24.08 -54.14 -34.45
CA ASN A 12 -24.35 -55.24 -33.53
C ASN A 12 -24.69 -54.70 -32.12
N ARG A 13 -25.92 -54.95 -31.66
CA ARG A 13 -26.39 -54.74 -30.28
C ARG A 13 -25.77 -55.78 -29.33
N ARG A 14 -24.49 -55.65 -28.97
CA ARG A 14 -23.85 -56.43 -27.88
C ARG A 14 -22.64 -55.74 -27.25
N VAL A 15 -22.74 -54.47 -26.85
CA VAL A 15 -21.88 -53.90 -25.78
C VAL A 15 -22.67 -52.82 -25.05
N LEU A 16 -23.70 -53.25 -24.32
CA LEU A 16 -24.37 -52.46 -23.29
C LEU A 16 -24.42 -53.40 -22.08
N CYS A 17 -23.95 -52.93 -20.92
CA CYS A 17 -23.76 -53.65 -19.66
C CYS A 17 -22.40 -54.34 -19.43
N ALA A 18 -21.36 -53.51 -19.22
CA ALA A 18 -20.33 -53.72 -18.21
C ALA A 18 -19.71 -52.33 -17.91
N ALA A 19 -20.22 -51.65 -16.89
CA ALA A 19 -19.50 -51.41 -15.63
C ALA A 19 -18.23 -50.56 -15.85
N ILE A 20 -18.28 -49.25 -15.57
CA ILE A 20 -17.99 -48.70 -14.23
C ILE A 20 -16.62 -49.22 -13.77
N PHE A 21 -15.55 -48.52 -14.16
CA PHE A 21 -14.20 -48.43 -13.53
C PHE A 21 -13.17 -48.01 -14.60
N SER A 22 -13.13 -46.71 -14.93
CA SER A 22 -11.96 -46.00 -15.51
C SER A 22 -12.39 -44.58 -15.88
N MET A 23 -12.57 -43.74 -14.87
CA MET A 23 -12.71 -42.30 -15.07
C MET A 23 -12.03 -41.57 -13.92
N VAL A 24 -10.79 -41.99 -13.64
CA VAL A 24 -9.81 -41.27 -12.82
C VAL A 24 -8.48 -41.44 -13.52
N ALA A 25 -7.76 -40.33 -13.65
CA ALA A 25 -6.43 -40.16 -14.22
C ALA A 25 -6.42 -39.74 -15.71
N TRP A 26 -5.66 -38.66 -15.94
CA TRP A 26 -5.20 -38.10 -17.21
C TRP A 26 -6.08 -37.05 -17.90
N PHE A 27 -6.14 -35.86 -17.29
CA PHE A 27 -5.94 -34.61 -18.03
C PHE A 27 -4.97 -33.70 -17.26
N LEU A 28 -3.67 -34.00 -17.44
CA LEU A 28 -2.59 -33.02 -17.29
C LEU A 28 -2.77 -32.00 -18.41
N VAL A 29 -3.53 -30.94 -18.17
CA VAL A 29 -3.37 -29.71 -18.95
C VAL A 29 -2.13 -29.04 -18.39
N ALA A 30 -1.01 -29.27 -19.07
CA ALA A 30 0.15 -28.41 -18.98
C ALA A 30 -0.27 -27.01 -19.46
N GLY A 31 -0.75 -26.21 -18.51
CA GLY A 31 -0.87 -24.77 -18.70
C GLY A 31 0.54 -24.24 -18.93
N LEU A 32 0.82 -23.93 -20.20
CA LEU A 32 1.96 -23.14 -20.58
C LEU A 32 1.78 -21.77 -19.91
N VAL A 33 2.36 -21.63 -18.73
CA VAL A 33 2.60 -20.32 -18.11
C VAL A 33 3.53 -19.61 -19.06
N ILE A 34 2.99 -18.74 -19.91
CA ILE A 34 3.78 -17.66 -20.50
C ILE A 34 4.19 -16.84 -19.29
N ALA A 35 5.43 -17.05 -18.84
CA ALA A 35 6.09 -16.11 -17.95
C ALA A 35 6.17 -14.81 -18.75
N GLU A 36 5.21 -13.92 -18.55
CA GLU A 36 5.42 -12.52 -18.82
C GLU A 36 6.63 -12.12 -18.00
N SER A 37 7.76 -12.01 -18.68
CA SER A 37 8.93 -11.32 -18.17
C SER A 37 8.48 -9.90 -17.90
N SER A 38 8.05 -9.64 -16.67
CA SER A 38 7.92 -8.30 -16.13
C SER A 38 9.30 -7.66 -16.28
N THR A 39 9.44 -6.80 -17.28
CA THR A 39 10.50 -5.80 -17.25
C THR A 39 10.36 -5.09 -15.91
N PRO A 40 11.40 -5.05 -15.06
CA PRO A 40 11.31 -4.32 -13.81
C PRO A 40 11.15 -2.84 -14.16
N SER A 41 9.92 -2.35 -14.11
CA SER A 41 9.64 -0.94 -13.93
C SER A 41 10.23 -0.58 -12.58
N THR A 42 11.43 -0.02 -12.59
CA THR A 42 12.05 0.58 -11.42
C THR A 42 11.33 1.90 -11.16
N SER A 43 10.10 1.81 -10.64
CA SER A 43 9.51 2.90 -9.89
C SER A 43 10.33 2.99 -8.60
N SER A 44 11.21 3.98 -8.52
CA SER A 44 11.87 4.34 -7.27
C SER A 44 10.84 5.03 -6.37
N THR A 45 9.89 4.29 -5.83
CA THR A 45 9.09 4.74 -4.68
C THR A 45 9.98 4.59 -3.44
N CYS A 46 9.99 5.60 -2.57
CA CYS A 46 10.84 5.60 -1.38
C CYS A 46 10.49 4.41 -0.46
N VAL A 47 9.22 4.03 -0.46
CA VAL A 47 8.66 2.84 0.17
C VAL A 47 7.31 2.55 -0.49
N ASP A 48 6.76 1.35 -0.32
CA ASP A 48 5.35 1.10 -0.59
C ASP A 48 4.43 1.92 0.34
N ASP A 49 4.87 2.27 1.55
CA ASP A 49 4.08 3.02 2.55
C ASP A 49 4.87 4.13 3.26
N PHE A 50 4.20 5.21 3.67
CA PHE A 50 4.88 6.30 4.38
C PHE A 50 4.02 6.94 5.46
N ALA A 51 4.66 7.28 6.58
CA ALA A 51 4.03 7.98 7.68
C ALA A 51 3.66 9.42 7.30
N MET A 52 2.56 9.90 7.85
CA MET A 52 2.14 11.31 7.83
C MET A 52 1.91 11.77 9.27
N PRO A 53 1.98 13.08 9.57
CA PRO A 53 1.84 13.58 10.95
C PRO A 53 0.57 13.14 11.69
N ASP A 54 -0.50 12.86 10.96
CA ASP A 54 -1.81 12.45 11.45
C ASP A 54 -2.34 11.19 10.76
N GLY A 55 -1.45 10.38 10.19
CA GLY A 55 -1.87 9.22 9.42
C GLY A 55 -0.73 8.37 8.88
N HIS A 56 -1.11 7.43 8.03
CA HIS A 56 -0.19 6.58 7.31
C HIS A 56 -0.79 6.25 5.94
N PHE A 57 0.00 6.49 4.90
CA PHE A 57 -0.30 6.03 3.56
C PHE A 57 0.20 4.60 3.35
N PHE A 58 -0.68 3.69 2.92
CA PHE A 58 -0.37 2.29 2.65
C PHE A 58 -0.45 1.99 1.16
N GLY A 59 0.67 1.65 0.51
CA GLY A 59 0.69 1.24 -0.90
C GLY A 59 0.66 -0.27 -1.14
N GLN A 60 0.59 -1.10 -0.10
CA GLN A 60 0.57 -2.57 -0.23
C GLN A 60 -0.62 -3.11 -1.02
N THR A 61 -1.72 -2.34 -1.09
CA THR A 61 -2.94 -2.67 -1.84
C THR A 61 -3.11 -1.81 -3.09
N GLY A 62 -2.06 -1.08 -3.49
CA GLY A 62 -2.00 -0.29 -4.71
C GLY A 62 -1.03 -0.84 -5.77
N SER A 63 -0.77 -0.03 -6.78
CA SER A 63 0.18 -0.30 -7.88
C SER A 63 0.88 0.98 -8.30
N ASP A 64 2.10 0.90 -8.83
CA ASP A 64 2.86 2.07 -9.31
C ASP A 64 3.00 3.20 -8.28
N GLY A 65 3.15 2.86 -7.00
CA GLY A 65 3.28 3.82 -5.89
C GLY A 65 1.96 4.44 -5.42
N SER A 66 0.82 3.99 -5.94
CA SER A 66 -0.51 4.34 -5.41
C SER A 66 -0.86 3.49 -4.18
N GLY A 67 -1.90 3.91 -3.45
CA GLY A 67 -2.29 3.27 -2.20
C GLY A 67 -3.50 3.93 -1.57
N PHE A 68 -3.64 3.77 -0.25
CA PHE A 68 -4.73 4.35 0.53
C PHE A 68 -4.20 5.01 1.80
N LEU A 69 -4.60 6.26 2.01
CA LEU A 69 -4.29 7.01 3.23
C LEU A 69 -5.30 6.68 4.33
N VAL A 70 -4.80 6.31 5.50
CA VAL A 70 -5.57 6.26 6.74
C VAL A 70 -5.06 7.42 7.59
N HIS A 71 -5.90 8.41 7.85
CA HIS A 71 -5.51 9.62 8.59
C HIS A 71 -6.62 10.06 9.55
N ASP A 72 -6.35 11.08 10.35
CA ASP A 72 -7.30 11.82 11.16
C ASP A 72 -7.50 13.22 10.58
N ASP A 73 -8.72 13.75 10.64
CA ASP A 73 -9.03 15.13 10.28
C ASP A 73 -10.33 15.59 10.98
N ASP A 74 -10.92 16.68 10.52
CA ASP A 74 -12.19 17.21 11.03
C ASP A 74 -13.42 16.37 10.64
N GLU A 75 -13.31 15.50 9.63
CA GLU A 75 -14.39 14.61 9.22
C GLU A 75 -14.43 13.34 10.07
N ALA A 76 -13.26 12.71 10.29
CA ALA A 76 -13.16 11.47 11.06
C ALA A 76 -11.74 11.18 11.56
N SER A 77 -11.64 10.54 12.73
CA SER A 77 -10.37 10.07 13.29
C SER A 77 -10.13 8.58 13.03
N PHE A 78 -9.99 8.20 11.75
CA PHE A 78 -9.81 6.80 11.35
C PHE A 78 -8.41 6.24 11.60
N TRP A 79 -7.37 7.08 11.63
CA TRP A 79 -6.03 6.63 11.99
C TRP A 79 -5.94 6.29 13.47
N THR A 80 -6.45 7.16 14.34
CA THR A 80 -6.59 6.87 15.77
C THR A 80 -7.37 5.57 15.98
N ALA A 81 -8.52 5.42 15.32
CA ALA A 81 -9.29 4.19 15.41
C ALA A 81 -8.53 2.96 14.89
N PHE A 82 -7.84 3.06 13.76
CA PHE A 82 -7.06 1.96 13.21
C PHE A 82 -6.04 1.42 14.22
N ILE A 83 -5.34 2.32 14.93
CA ILE A 83 -4.40 1.96 16.00
C ILE A 83 -5.14 1.32 17.18
N ASP A 84 -6.24 1.91 17.66
CA ASP A 84 -7.02 1.41 18.79
C ASP A 84 -7.62 0.01 18.53
N TYR A 85 -7.97 -0.28 17.27
CA TYR A 85 -8.45 -1.60 16.87
C TYR A 85 -7.32 -2.63 16.76
N GLY A 86 -6.05 -2.22 16.79
CA GLY A 86 -4.87 -3.11 16.73
C GLY A 86 -4.19 -3.14 15.36
N GLY A 87 -4.49 -2.20 14.47
CA GLY A 87 -3.83 -2.01 13.18
C GLY A 87 -3.94 -3.19 12.21
N ILE A 88 -2.89 -3.38 11.40
CA ILE A 88 -2.83 -4.40 10.32
C ILE A 88 -3.16 -5.82 10.82
N PRO A 89 -2.63 -6.30 11.97
CA PRO A 89 -2.98 -7.65 12.45
C PRO A 89 -4.48 -7.89 12.57
N VAL A 90 -5.25 -6.88 12.98
CA VAL A 90 -6.69 -7.00 13.27
C VAL A 90 -7.56 -6.57 12.08
N LEU A 91 -7.25 -5.44 11.44
CA LEU A 91 -8.06 -4.87 10.37
C LEU A 91 -7.56 -5.24 8.96
N GLY A 92 -6.29 -5.62 8.84
CA GLY A 92 -5.59 -5.75 7.56
C GLY A 92 -5.22 -4.41 6.96
N TYR A 93 -4.72 -4.42 5.72
CA TYR A 93 -4.40 -3.20 4.99
C TYR A 93 -5.69 -2.46 4.58
N PRO A 94 -5.66 -1.13 4.45
CA PRO A 94 -6.77 -0.39 3.85
C PRO A 94 -6.96 -0.81 2.39
N ILE A 95 -8.21 -0.86 1.96
CA ILE A 95 -8.60 -1.24 0.59
C ILE A 95 -9.51 -0.20 -0.06
N SER A 96 -9.69 0.94 0.61
CA SER A 96 -10.45 2.06 0.09
C SER A 96 -9.96 3.40 0.66
N HIS A 97 -10.26 4.47 -0.08
CA HIS A 97 -10.42 5.81 0.47
C HIS A 97 -11.65 5.86 1.38
N ARG A 98 -11.86 6.98 2.05
CA ARG A 98 -13.09 7.19 2.82
C ARG A 98 -14.26 7.43 1.86
N PHE A 99 -15.43 6.90 2.19
CA PHE A 99 -16.65 7.08 1.40
C PHE A 99 -17.89 6.98 2.29
N ASP A 100 -19.05 7.38 1.78
CA ASP A 100 -20.31 7.21 2.49
C ASP A 100 -20.97 5.88 2.14
N LEU A 101 -21.34 5.12 3.16
CA LEU A 101 -22.01 3.83 3.04
C LEU A 101 -23.20 3.80 4.00
N PHE A 102 -24.42 3.64 3.46
CA PHE A 102 -25.67 3.67 4.23
C PHE A 102 -25.81 4.88 5.18
N GLY A 103 -25.35 6.06 4.73
CA GLY A 103 -25.44 7.32 5.49
C GLY A 103 -24.35 7.51 6.55
N PHE A 104 -23.37 6.62 6.62
CA PHE A 104 -22.22 6.77 7.50
C PHE A 104 -20.95 6.96 6.70
N ARG A 105 -20.05 7.81 7.22
CA ARG A 105 -18.69 7.88 6.72
C ARG A 105 -17.94 6.62 7.13
N VAL A 106 -17.34 5.93 6.17
CA VAL A 106 -16.61 4.67 6.39
C VAL A 106 -15.24 4.68 5.73
N GLN A 107 -14.38 3.77 6.17
CA GLN A 107 -13.20 3.34 5.43
C GLN A 107 -13.07 1.81 5.52
N ALA A 108 -12.81 1.17 4.38
CA ALA A 108 -12.69 -0.28 4.28
C ALA A 108 -11.24 -0.75 4.42
N PHE A 109 -11.08 -1.82 5.17
CA PHE A 109 -9.84 -2.59 5.35
C PHE A 109 -10.11 -4.04 4.93
N GLN A 110 -9.07 -4.83 4.68
CA GLN A 110 -9.24 -6.22 4.23
C GLN A 110 -10.18 -7.03 5.14
N LYS A 111 -10.01 -6.91 6.46
CA LYS A 111 -10.74 -7.75 7.44
C LYS A 111 -12.04 -7.12 7.95
N ALA A 112 -12.22 -5.82 7.79
CA ALA A 112 -13.32 -5.09 8.40
C ALA A 112 -13.57 -3.74 7.71
N VAL A 113 -14.75 -3.15 7.93
CA VAL A 113 -15.04 -1.76 7.54
C VAL A 113 -15.23 -0.95 8.82
N LEU A 114 -14.47 0.13 8.97
CA LEU A 114 -14.67 1.06 10.07
C LEU A 114 -15.71 2.11 9.66
N GLN A 115 -16.61 2.40 10.59
CA GLN A 115 -17.70 3.36 10.45
C GLN A 115 -17.56 4.45 11.51
N TRP A 116 -17.55 5.71 11.09
CA TRP A 116 -17.44 6.84 11.99
C TRP A 116 -18.78 7.13 12.68
N ASP A 117 -18.71 7.33 14.00
CA ASP A 117 -19.80 7.80 14.84
C ASP A 117 -19.48 9.23 15.30
N PRO A 118 -20.06 10.26 14.65
CA PRO A 118 -19.73 11.65 14.96
C PRO A 118 -20.24 12.08 16.34
N VAL A 119 -21.27 11.43 16.88
CA VAL A 119 -21.85 11.78 18.19
C VAL A 119 -20.88 11.43 19.31
N HIS A 120 -20.24 10.27 19.20
CA HIS A 120 -19.30 9.78 20.21
C HIS A 120 -17.83 9.99 19.83
N SER A 121 -17.56 10.59 18.66
CA SER A 121 -16.22 10.81 18.13
C SER A 121 -15.36 9.54 18.15
N LYS A 122 -15.92 8.42 17.66
CA LYS A 122 -15.25 7.11 17.63
C LYS A 122 -15.61 6.33 16.37
N ALA A 123 -14.78 5.37 16.00
CA ALA A 123 -15.14 4.41 14.97
C ALA A 123 -15.67 3.09 15.57
N ASN A 124 -16.69 2.54 14.91
CA ASN A 124 -17.21 1.20 15.17
C ASN A 124 -16.95 0.31 13.95
N VAL A 125 -16.90 -1.02 14.12
CA VAL A 125 -16.90 -1.92 12.96
C VAL A 125 -18.32 -1.94 12.38
N ALA A 126 -18.45 -1.72 11.08
CA ALA A 126 -19.74 -1.75 10.39
C ALA A 126 -20.32 -3.17 10.40
N ASN A 127 -21.66 -3.26 10.38
CA ASN A 127 -22.38 -4.53 10.17
C ASN A 127 -22.33 -4.94 8.69
N ILE A 128 -21.11 -5.13 8.16
CA ILE A 128 -20.88 -5.23 6.73
C ILE A 128 -21.59 -6.44 6.10
N LEU A 129 -21.80 -7.51 6.87
CA LEU A 129 -22.53 -8.68 6.39
C LEU A 129 -24.04 -8.43 6.39
N ASP A 130 -24.57 -7.61 7.29
CA ASP A 130 -25.97 -7.17 7.22
C ASP A 130 -26.15 -6.24 6.00
N ASN A 131 -25.18 -5.35 5.72
CA ASN A 131 -25.21 -4.50 4.53
C ASN A 131 -25.16 -5.30 3.21
N LEU A 132 -24.40 -6.39 3.18
CA LEU A 132 -24.33 -7.30 2.04
C LEU A 132 -25.65 -8.05 1.81
N GLU A 133 -26.33 -8.47 2.88
CA GLU A 133 -27.68 -9.03 2.76
C GLU A 133 -28.67 -8.02 2.21
N ALA A 134 -28.68 -6.80 2.77
CA ALA A 134 -29.57 -5.73 2.33
C ALA A 134 -29.35 -5.34 0.85
N SER A 135 -28.15 -5.59 0.32
CA SER A 135 -27.79 -5.37 -1.09
C SER A 135 -28.05 -6.58 -1.99
N GLY A 136 -28.58 -7.68 -1.46
CA GLY A 136 -28.90 -8.90 -2.20
C GLY A 136 -27.68 -9.78 -2.54
N ALA A 137 -26.55 -9.62 -1.86
CA ALA A 137 -25.30 -10.35 -2.17
C ALA A 137 -25.26 -11.79 -1.63
N ASP A 138 -26.22 -12.19 -0.80
CA ASP A 138 -26.24 -13.50 -0.15
C ASP A 138 -26.17 -14.72 -1.10
N PRO A 139 -26.89 -14.75 -2.24
CA PRO A 139 -26.74 -15.84 -3.21
C PRO A 139 -25.31 -15.95 -3.76
N TRP A 140 -24.66 -14.82 -4.04
CA TRP A 140 -23.27 -14.79 -4.51
C TRP A 140 -22.30 -15.24 -3.40
N LEU A 141 -22.48 -14.73 -2.18
CA LEU A 141 -21.69 -15.10 -1.02
C LEU A 141 -21.76 -16.60 -0.71
N GLN A 142 -22.95 -17.20 -0.81
CA GLN A 142 -23.14 -18.62 -0.58
C GLN A 142 -22.43 -19.47 -1.65
N VAL A 143 -22.57 -19.10 -2.93
CA VAL A 143 -22.03 -19.89 -4.05
C VAL A 143 -20.52 -19.74 -4.18
N TYR A 144 -19.99 -18.51 -4.10
CA TYR A 144 -18.59 -18.22 -4.45
C TYR A 144 -17.66 -18.07 -3.25
N ARG A 145 -18.22 -17.86 -2.06
CA ARG A 145 -17.45 -17.62 -0.82
C ARG A 145 -17.86 -18.54 0.33
N GLN A 146 -18.82 -19.44 0.10
CA GLN A 146 -19.30 -20.40 1.11
C GLN A 146 -19.71 -19.70 2.41
N VAL A 147 -20.26 -18.49 2.30
CA VAL A 147 -20.82 -17.75 3.45
C VAL A 147 -22.32 -18.02 3.48
N PRO A 148 -22.87 -18.56 4.58
CA PRO A 148 -24.30 -18.85 4.63
C PRO A 148 -25.13 -17.58 4.50
N PRO A 149 -26.35 -17.66 3.93
CA PRO A 149 -27.25 -16.52 3.88
C PRO A 149 -27.63 -16.09 5.30
N HIS A 150 -27.93 -14.80 5.46
CA HIS A 150 -28.46 -14.25 6.69
C HIS A 150 -29.74 -15.00 7.11
N LYS A 151 -29.94 -15.16 8.42
CA LYS A 151 -31.12 -15.81 8.97
C LYS A 151 -31.76 -14.90 10.02
N ASN A 152 -33.04 -14.63 9.85
CA ASN A 152 -33.87 -14.02 10.87
C ASN A 152 -34.38 -15.13 11.79
N LEU A 153 -34.07 -15.08 13.08
CA LEU A 153 -34.57 -16.08 14.02
C LEU A 153 -35.97 -15.66 14.45
N ALA A 154 -36.95 -16.55 14.29
CA ALA A 154 -38.33 -16.29 14.70
C ALA A 154 -38.44 -15.93 16.21
N ALA A 155 -37.49 -16.41 17.01
CA ALA A 155 -37.40 -16.15 18.45
C ALA A 155 -36.99 -14.71 18.81
N ASP A 156 -36.54 -13.90 17.86
CA ASP A 156 -36.12 -12.51 18.10
C ASP A 156 -37.28 -11.50 17.98
N HIS A 157 -38.46 -11.96 17.53
CA HIS A 157 -39.59 -11.07 17.33
C HIS A 157 -40.20 -10.59 18.67
N GLY A 158 -40.14 -9.28 18.90
CA GLY A 158 -40.83 -8.62 20.02
C GLY A 158 -40.22 -8.88 21.40
N VAL A 159 -38.99 -9.43 21.46
CA VAL A 159 -38.27 -9.71 22.71
C VAL A 159 -37.22 -8.65 23.00
N SER A 160 -36.69 -8.65 24.23
CA SER A 160 -35.62 -7.72 24.63
C SER A 160 -34.29 -8.04 23.95
N PHE A 161 -33.40 -7.05 23.87
CA PHE A 161 -32.06 -7.23 23.29
C PHE A 161 -31.23 -8.32 23.98
N ASP A 162 -31.37 -8.47 25.30
CA ASP A 162 -30.69 -9.55 26.04
C ASP A 162 -31.18 -10.95 25.59
N ILE A 163 -32.47 -11.09 25.28
CA ILE A 163 -33.02 -12.34 24.74
C ILE A 163 -32.48 -12.58 23.33
N ILE A 164 -32.40 -11.54 22.49
CA ILE A 164 -31.80 -11.62 21.15
C ILE A 164 -30.34 -12.09 21.27
N ILE A 165 -29.54 -11.49 22.14
CA ILE A 165 -28.15 -11.92 22.38
C ILE A 165 -28.10 -13.41 22.71
N ASN A 166 -28.94 -13.89 23.63
CA ASN A 166 -28.96 -15.29 24.02
C ASN A 166 -29.37 -16.23 22.86
N ASN A 167 -30.39 -15.85 22.08
CA ASN A 167 -30.83 -16.61 20.91
C ASN A 167 -29.71 -16.76 19.88
N HIS A 168 -29.00 -15.67 19.58
CA HIS A 168 -27.92 -15.66 18.60
C HIS A 168 -26.66 -16.39 19.13
N LEU A 169 -26.33 -16.28 20.42
CA LEU A 169 -25.21 -17.03 21.02
C LEU A 169 -25.47 -18.55 21.01
N ALA A 170 -26.74 -18.99 21.08
CA ALA A 170 -27.08 -20.40 20.99
C ALA A 170 -26.69 -21.03 19.64
N LEU A 171 -26.55 -20.23 18.56
CA LEU A 171 -26.05 -20.72 17.27
C LEU A 171 -24.62 -21.26 17.36
N LEU A 172 -23.81 -20.80 18.33
CA LEU A 172 -22.43 -21.27 18.50
C LEU A 172 -22.36 -22.71 19.05
N GLU A 173 -23.42 -23.23 19.67
CA GLU A 173 -23.42 -24.58 20.28
C GLU A 173 -23.23 -25.71 19.25
N VAL A 174 -23.55 -25.44 17.99
CA VAL A 174 -23.39 -26.40 16.89
C VAL A 174 -21.93 -26.72 16.58
N ASN A 175 -20.98 -25.87 16.99
CA ASN A 175 -19.56 -26.02 16.70
C ASN A 175 -18.67 -25.48 17.83
N GLN A 176 -18.06 -26.39 18.59
CA GLN A 176 -17.27 -26.04 19.77
C GLN A 176 -15.95 -25.31 19.45
N ASN A 177 -15.34 -25.58 18.30
CA ASN A 177 -14.13 -24.87 17.87
C ASN A 177 -14.44 -23.41 17.54
N ILE A 178 -15.49 -23.17 16.74
CA ILE A 178 -15.96 -21.81 16.44
C ILE A 178 -16.39 -21.09 17.72
N ARG A 179 -17.15 -21.74 18.60
CA ARG A 179 -17.56 -21.17 19.89
C ARG A 179 -16.36 -20.70 20.70
N ARG A 180 -15.36 -21.57 20.87
CA ARG A 180 -14.13 -21.25 21.63
C ARG A 180 -13.40 -20.06 21.00
N THR A 181 -13.22 -20.03 19.69
CA THR A 181 -12.55 -18.93 18.99
C THR A 181 -13.33 -17.62 19.09
N PHE A 182 -14.65 -17.67 18.93
CA PHE A 182 -15.52 -16.49 19.01
C PHE A 182 -15.51 -15.87 20.42
N LEU A 183 -15.69 -16.70 21.46
CA LEU A 183 -15.76 -16.24 22.85
C LEU A 183 -14.39 -15.92 23.48
N ALA A 184 -13.29 -16.29 22.81
CA ALA A 184 -11.96 -15.86 23.22
C ALA A 184 -11.76 -14.34 23.08
N GLN A 185 -12.60 -13.65 22.31
CA GLN A 185 -12.61 -12.20 22.18
C GLN A 185 -13.59 -11.58 23.21
N PRO A 186 -13.11 -10.89 24.27
CA PRO A 186 -14.00 -10.33 25.30
C PRO A 186 -15.00 -9.31 24.74
N ASN A 187 -14.57 -8.56 23.73
CA ASN A 187 -15.39 -7.54 23.06
C ASN A 187 -16.02 -8.06 21.76
N TRP A 188 -16.42 -9.35 21.72
CA TRP A 188 -16.98 -9.96 20.51
C TRP A 188 -18.19 -9.19 19.97
N LEU A 189 -19.03 -8.61 20.84
CA LEU A 189 -20.24 -7.92 20.39
C LEU A 189 -19.91 -6.67 19.57
N THR A 190 -18.84 -5.94 19.90
CA THR A 190 -18.40 -4.76 19.13
C THR A 190 -17.47 -5.15 17.97
N ARG A 191 -16.71 -6.25 18.09
CA ARG A 191 -15.76 -6.69 17.05
C ARG A 191 -16.40 -7.51 15.94
N TYR A 192 -17.23 -8.48 16.31
CA TYR A 192 -17.81 -9.47 15.41
C TYR A 192 -19.32 -9.28 15.23
N GLY A 193 -20.01 -8.69 16.22
CA GLY A 193 -21.46 -8.63 16.26
C GLY A 193 -22.09 -9.98 16.59
N LEU A 194 -23.41 -10.06 16.47
CA LEU A 194 -24.16 -11.29 16.77
C LEU A 194 -23.85 -12.39 15.74
N PRO A 195 -23.71 -13.67 16.16
CA PRO A 195 -23.74 -14.80 15.24
C PRO A 195 -25.09 -14.85 14.52
N ILE A 196 -25.14 -15.02 13.21
CA ILE A 196 -26.36 -14.93 12.41
C ILE A 196 -26.75 -16.28 11.82
N ALA A 197 -25.78 -17.01 11.25
CA ALA A 197 -26.08 -18.25 10.54
C ALA A 197 -24.89 -19.20 10.56
N TYR A 198 -25.19 -20.49 10.68
CA TYR A 198 -24.24 -21.58 10.55
C TYR A 198 -24.58 -22.46 9.34
N HIS A 199 -23.55 -22.95 8.65
CA HIS A 199 -23.68 -24.00 7.65
C HIS A 199 -22.40 -24.84 7.54
N ASP A 200 -22.56 -26.14 7.25
CA ASP A 200 -21.47 -27.06 6.95
C ASP A 200 -21.41 -27.29 5.44
N PHE A 201 -20.36 -26.80 4.77
CA PHE A 201 -20.12 -26.97 3.34
C PHE A 201 -19.24 -28.19 3.02
N GLY A 202 -19.06 -29.11 3.99
CA GLY A 202 -18.22 -30.31 3.87
C GLY A 202 -16.75 -30.02 4.15
N ALA A 203 -16.09 -29.27 3.27
CA ALA A 203 -14.65 -28.93 3.42
C ALA A 203 -14.41 -27.78 4.43
N VAL A 204 -15.45 -27.00 4.72
CA VAL A 204 -15.41 -25.86 5.64
C VAL A 204 -16.76 -25.72 6.34
N ARG A 205 -16.73 -25.43 7.64
CA ARG A 205 -17.90 -25.10 8.46
C ARG A 205 -17.86 -23.63 8.81
N VAL A 206 -18.95 -22.93 8.53
CA VAL A 206 -18.93 -21.48 8.49
C VAL A 206 -19.98 -20.92 9.44
N MET A 207 -19.53 -20.00 10.31
CA MET A 207 -20.38 -19.14 11.12
C MET A 207 -20.31 -17.72 10.59
N ARG A 208 -21.41 -17.24 10.02
CA ARG A 208 -21.62 -15.83 9.70
C ARG A 208 -22.01 -15.08 10.97
N THR A 209 -21.40 -13.93 11.19
CA THR A 209 -21.83 -12.94 12.19
C THR A 209 -22.28 -11.67 11.46
N GLN A 210 -22.63 -10.60 12.18
CA GLN A 210 -22.98 -9.32 11.54
C GLN A 210 -21.79 -8.61 10.87
N ARG A 211 -20.56 -8.88 11.35
CA ARG A 211 -19.34 -8.14 10.95
C ARG A 211 -18.20 -9.01 10.44
N THR A 212 -18.21 -10.30 10.73
CA THR A 212 -17.15 -11.22 10.31
C THR A 212 -17.68 -12.61 9.97
N VAL A 213 -16.83 -13.43 9.35
CA VAL A 213 -17.12 -14.82 9.04
C VAL A 213 -16.02 -15.68 9.66
N LEU A 214 -16.41 -16.66 10.48
CA LEU A 214 -15.50 -17.66 11.04
C LEU A 214 -15.61 -18.94 10.21
N GLN A 215 -14.47 -19.50 9.82
CA GLN A 215 -14.35 -20.70 9.00
C GLN A 215 -13.52 -21.74 9.74
N GLU A 216 -14.15 -22.83 10.17
CA GLU A 216 -13.44 -24.04 10.60
C GLU A 216 -13.18 -24.93 9.39
N TRP A 217 -11.92 -25.16 9.04
CA TRP A 217 -11.55 -26.04 7.94
C TRP A 217 -11.58 -27.50 8.39
N THR A 218 -12.17 -28.41 7.60
CA THR A 218 -12.21 -29.85 7.93
C THR A 218 -11.09 -30.65 7.27
N VAL A 219 -10.36 -30.01 6.37
CA VAL A 219 -9.19 -30.52 5.64
C VAL A 219 -8.07 -29.49 5.70
N ASP A 220 -6.83 -29.92 5.52
CA ASP A 220 -5.70 -29.00 5.41
C ASP A 220 -5.79 -28.18 4.10
N VAL A 221 -5.61 -26.87 4.22
CA VAL A 221 -5.51 -25.92 3.10
C VAL A 221 -4.28 -25.03 3.29
N PRO A 222 -3.80 -24.32 2.25
CA PRO A 222 -2.55 -23.56 2.35
C PRO A 222 -2.47 -22.53 3.49
N TRP A 223 -3.61 -22.06 3.99
CA TRP A 223 -3.71 -21.03 5.03
C TRP A 223 -4.30 -21.52 6.36
N ALA A 224 -4.72 -22.79 6.47
CA ALA A 224 -5.33 -23.33 7.69
C ALA A 224 -5.21 -24.86 7.75
N ARG A 225 -5.05 -25.41 8.95
CA ARG A 225 -5.08 -26.86 9.19
C ARG A 225 -6.50 -27.36 9.43
N ALA A 226 -6.71 -28.66 9.28
CA ALA A 226 -7.95 -29.29 9.71
C ALA A 226 -8.23 -29.04 11.21
N GLY A 227 -9.45 -28.58 11.52
CA GLY A 227 -9.92 -28.17 12.85
C GLY A 227 -9.54 -26.72 13.23
N GLU A 228 -8.75 -26.02 12.41
CA GLU A 228 -8.38 -24.64 12.66
C GLU A 228 -9.51 -23.69 12.24
N VAL A 229 -9.78 -22.68 13.09
CA VAL A 229 -10.76 -21.63 12.82
C VAL A 229 -10.03 -20.37 12.38
N VAL A 230 -10.30 -19.92 11.16
CA VAL A 230 -9.78 -18.66 10.62
C VAL A 230 -10.91 -17.67 10.39
N PHE A 231 -10.58 -16.38 10.34
CA PHE A 231 -11.52 -15.32 10.02
C PHE A 231 -11.39 -14.96 8.55
N ALA A 232 -12.52 -14.89 7.83
CA ALA A 232 -12.51 -14.40 6.46
C ALA A 232 -12.36 -12.88 6.42
N ASN A 233 -11.69 -12.39 5.38
CA ASN A 233 -11.49 -10.98 5.12
C ASN A 233 -12.82 -10.30 4.73
N SER A 234 -13.59 -9.83 5.71
CA SER A 234 -14.98 -9.41 5.47
C SER A 234 -15.09 -8.09 4.69
N GLY A 235 -14.07 -7.23 4.75
CA GLY A 235 -14.00 -6.07 3.87
C GLY A 235 -13.64 -6.44 2.44
N ASP A 236 -12.75 -7.42 2.22
CA ASP A 236 -12.50 -7.96 0.87
C ASP A 236 -13.76 -8.61 0.29
N LEU A 237 -14.54 -9.37 1.09
CA LEU A 237 -15.83 -9.93 0.66
C LEU A 237 -16.78 -8.83 0.18
N ALA A 238 -16.87 -7.73 0.92
CA ALA A 238 -17.72 -6.60 0.57
C ALA A 238 -17.25 -5.88 -0.70
N ARG A 239 -15.95 -5.71 -0.88
CA ARG A 239 -15.36 -5.18 -2.12
C ARG A 239 -15.68 -6.07 -3.31
N GLU A 240 -15.44 -7.37 -3.19
CA GLU A 240 -15.63 -8.34 -4.28
C GLU A 240 -17.11 -8.51 -4.67
N ALA A 241 -18.02 -8.38 -3.70
CA ALA A 241 -19.46 -8.36 -3.95
C ALA A 241 -19.95 -7.06 -4.61
N GLY A 242 -19.08 -6.07 -4.82
CA GLY A 242 -19.41 -4.80 -5.45
C GLY A 242 -20.15 -3.81 -4.55
N LEU A 243 -20.03 -3.96 -3.23
CA LEU A 243 -20.70 -3.06 -2.28
C LEU A 243 -20.06 -1.66 -2.23
N PHE A 244 -18.78 -1.55 -2.60
CA PHE A 244 -18.04 -0.30 -2.51
C PHE A 244 -18.05 0.45 -3.85
N PRO A 245 -18.17 1.79 -3.84
CA PRO A 245 -18.05 2.60 -5.05
C PRO A 245 -16.69 2.41 -5.73
N GLY A 246 -16.65 2.38 -7.06
CA GLY A 246 -15.43 2.16 -7.84
C GLY A 246 -14.31 3.17 -7.53
N GLU A 247 -14.66 4.45 -7.37
CA GLU A 247 -13.68 5.50 -7.01
C GLU A 247 -13.10 5.30 -5.60
N ALA A 248 -13.88 4.77 -4.65
CA ALA A 248 -13.40 4.55 -3.30
C ALA A 248 -12.30 3.47 -3.25
N VAL A 249 -12.38 2.45 -4.11
CA VAL A 249 -11.44 1.32 -4.15
C VAL A 249 -10.30 1.51 -5.16
N LYS A 250 -10.23 2.67 -5.82
CA LYS A 250 -9.16 3.01 -6.75
C LYS A 250 -7.98 3.59 -5.98
N PRO A 251 -6.83 2.88 -5.87
CA PRO A 251 -5.69 3.39 -5.14
C PRO A 251 -5.16 4.67 -5.81
N ALA A 252 -4.74 5.64 -5.00
CA ALA A 252 -4.21 6.92 -5.48
C ALA A 252 -3.23 7.49 -4.46
N LEU A 253 -2.33 8.38 -4.89
CA LEU A 253 -1.57 9.18 -3.94
C LEU A 253 -2.51 10.14 -3.19
N PRO A 254 -2.18 10.53 -1.95
CA PRO A 254 -2.98 11.50 -1.23
C PRO A 254 -3.02 12.82 -1.99
N GLU A 255 -4.23 13.31 -2.30
CA GLU A 255 -4.44 14.48 -3.16
C GLU A 255 -3.82 15.76 -2.57
N ARG A 256 -3.84 15.93 -1.24
CA ARG A 256 -3.24 17.07 -0.57
C ARG A 256 -1.89 16.72 0.04
N ALA A 257 -0.84 17.35 -0.46
CA ALA A 257 0.38 17.51 0.30
C ALA A 257 0.15 18.56 1.40
N ARG A 258 0.87 18.44 2.51
CA ARG A 258 0.81 19.42 3.60
C ARG A 258 2.09 20.24 3.63
N VAL A 259 2.02 21.46 4.15
CA VAL A 259 3.20 22.34 4.36
C VAL A 259 4.27 21.68 5.22
N VAL A 260 3.86 20.81 6.14
CA VAL A 260 4.76 20.01 6.99
C VAL A 260 5.48 18.89 6.22
N ASP A 261 4.93 18.42 5.11
CA ASP A 261 5.55 17.39 4.25
C ASP A 261 6.73 17.97 3.46
N ALA A 262 6.71 19.28 3.23
CA ALA A 262 7.80 20.01 2.57
C ALA A 262 8.89 20.48 3.56
N ALA A 263 8.94 19.95 4.79
CA ALA A 263 9.98 20.30 5.77
C ALA A 263 11.29 19.54 5.50
N ILE A 264 12.41 20.13 5.92
CA ILE A 264 13.73 19.52 5.77
C ILE A 264 14.50 19.55 7.08
N SER A 265 15.41 18.58 7.24
CA SER A 265 16.46 18.56 8.25
C SER A 265 17.83 18.48 7.58
N LEU A 266 18.77 19.28 8.07
CA LEU A 266 20.17 19.25 7.62
C LEU A 266 21.00 18.36 8.56
N SER A 267 22.03 17.69 8.03
CA SER A 267 23.00 16.97 8.88
C SER A 267 23.89 17.89 9.73
N THR A 268 23.84 19.20 9.47
CA THR A 268 24.67 20.23 10.13
C THR A 268 23.84 21.48 10.40
N ASP A 269 23.96 22.06 11.58
CA ASP A 269 23.23 23.30 11.94
C ASP A 269 23.77 24.55 11.22
N VAL A 270 25.03 24.50 10.79
CA VAL A 270 25.71 25.61 10.10
C VAL A 270 26.19 25.14 8.74
N LEU A 271 25.71 25.80 7.69
CA LEU A 271 26.23 25.63 6.34
C LEU A 271 27.45 26.53 6.16
N LYS A 272 28.54 25.96 5.66
CA LYS A 272 29.79 26.67 5.41
C LYS A 272 30.10 26.65 3.92
N GLN A 273 30.77 27.69 3.46
CA GLN A 273 31.29 27.78 2.10
C GLN A 273 32.15 26.55 1.74
N GLY A 274 31.87 25.93 0.59
CA GLY A 274 32.57 24.73 0.11
C GLY A 274 32.30 23.45 0.92
N SER A 275 31.30 23.44 1.81
CA SER A 275 30.90 22.24 2.54
C SER A 275 29.85 21.41 1.78
N THR A 276 29.53 20.24 2.34
CA THR A 276 28.45 19.38 1.86
C THR A 276 27.56 19.04 3.05
N SER A 277 26.25 19.09 2.85
CA SER A 277 25.26 18.72 3.87
C SER A 277 24.28 17.70 3.31
N PHE A 278 23.92 16.70 4.13
CA PHE A 278 22.79 15.84 3.82
C PHE A 278 21.50 16.58 4.18
N VAL A 279 20.55 16.57 3.25
CA VAL A 279 19.23 17.18 3.43
C VAL A 279 18.21 16.05 3.39
N THR A 280 17.54 15.79 4.51
CA THR A 280 16.48 14.79 4.61
C THR A 280 15.13 15.49 4.65
N LEU A 281 14.18 14.99 3.88
CA LEU A 281 12.83 15.53 3.79
C LEU A 281 11.93 14.80 4.79
N SER A 282 10.94 15.51 5.33
CA SER A 282 9.97 14.96 6.28
C SER A 282 8.92 14.04 5.64
N THR A 283 9.00 13.79 4.33
CA THR A 283 8.02 13.00 3.57
C THR A 283 8.68 11.85 2.81
N GLY A 284 7.94 10.74 2.68
CA GLY A 284 8.26 9.62 1.79
C GLY A 284 7.52 9.69 0.45
N ARG A 285 6.72 10.74 0.22
CA ARG A 285 5.90 10.88 -0.98
C ARG A 285 6.73 10.87 -2.27
N PRO A 286 6.34 10.13 -3.32
CA PRO A 286 7.15 10.01 -4.54
C PRO A 286 7.09 11.24 -5.45
N ASP A 287 6.14 12.16 -5.24
CA ASP A 287 5.95 13.39 -6.01
C ASP A 287 6.72 14.59 -5.44
N VAL A 288 7.79 14.34 -4.68
CA VAL A 288 8.62 15.39 -4.09
C VAL A 288 9.77 15.80 -5.01
N SER A 289 10.09 17.09 -4.99
CA SER A 289 11.31 17.64 -5.59
C SER A 289 11.94 18.68 -4.68
N ILE A 290 13.25 18.85 -4.82
CA ILE A 290 14.01 19.85 -4.06
C ILE A 290 15.02 20.53 -4.98
N SER A 291 15.18 21.84 -4.82
CA SER A 291 16.23 22.61 -5.47
C SER A 291 16.93 23.53 -4.48
N LEU A 292 18.17 23.89 -4.77
CA LEU A 292 18.96 24.88 -4.03
C LEU A 292 19.32 26.01 -4.98
N ASN A 293 18.86 27.23 -4.67
CA ASN A 293 19.04 28.41 -5.54
C ASN A 293 18.66 28.15 -7.01
N GLY A 294 17.57 27.41 -7.24
CA GLY A 294 17.06 27.07 -8.57
C GLY A 294 17.71 25.84 -9.23
N ARG A 295 18.76 25.25 -8.64
CA ARG A 295 19.36 24.00 -9.14
C ARG A 295 18.66 22.80 -8.52
N SER A 296 18.02 21.97 -9.34
CA SER A 296 17.40 20.71 -8.90
C SER A 296 18.45 19.78 -8.29
N LEU A 297 18.14 19.20 -7.14
CA LEU A 297 19.02 18.23 -6.49
C LEU A 297 18.45 16.81 -6.66
N PRO A 298 19.29 15.81 -6.93
CA PRO A 298 18.84 14.42 -7.00
C PRO A 298 18.42 13.94 -5.62
N LEU A 299 17.31 13.19 -5.55
CA LEU A 299 16.83 12.55 -4.34
C LEU A 299 17.13 11.05 -4.37
N ILE A 300 17.55 10.52 -3.23
CA ILE A 300 17.68 9.09 -2.97
C ILE A 300 16.84 8.73 -1.75
N CYS A 301 16.20 7.57 -1.76
CA CYS A 301 15.47 7.14 -0.57
C CYS A 301 16.41 6.46 0.42
N VAL A 302 16.36 6.90 1.67
CA VAL A 302 17.10 6.31 2.79
C VAL A 302 16.13 6.11 3.95
N ASN A 303 15.93 4.86 4.38
CA ASN A 303 15.05 4.49 5.49
C ASN A 303 13.63 5.08 5.38
N GLY A 304 13.07 5.09 4.17
CA GLY A 304 11.71 5.59 3.90
C GLY A 304 11.54 7.11 3.90
N THR A 305 12.65 7.85 3.89
CA THR A 305 12.64 9.31 3.68
C THR A 305 13.51 9.68 2.51
N TRP A 306 13.11 10.72 1.77
CA TRP A 306 13.92 11.26 0.70
C TRP A 306 15.08 12.05 1.27
N THR A 307 16.29 11.78 0.76
CA THR A 307 17.52 12.44 1.14
C THR A 307 18.27 12.91 -0.10
N THR A 308 18.88 14.09 -0.03
CA THR A 308 19.82 14.59 -1.05
C THR A 308 21.12 15.04 -0.41
N ILE A 309 22.14 15.22 -1.25
CA ILE A 309 23.42 15.80 -0.89
C ILE A 309 23.45 17.20 -1.49
N ALA A 310 23.47 18.22 -0.63
CA ALA A 310 23.59 19.61 -1.05
C ALA A 310 25.05 20.08 -0.91
N GLY A 311 25.70 20.36 -2.03
CA GLY A 311 27.02 20.99 -2.07
C GLY A 311 26.88 22.51 -2.01
N ILE A 312 27.58 23.15 -1.08
CA ILE A 312 27.64 24.60 -0.96
C ILE A 312 28.85 25.11 -1.75
N PRO A 313 28.68 26.02 -2.73
CA PRO A 313 29.78 26.57 -3.50
C PRO A 313 30.91 27.13 -2.62
N ALA A 314 32.15 26.95 -3.08
CA ALA A 314 33.33 27.42 -2.37
C ALA A 314 33.57 28.93 -2.51
N ASP A 315 32.71 29.66 -3.21
CA ASP A 315 32.74 31.11 -3.44
C ASP A 315 31.45 31.82 -2.99
N GLY A 316 30.44 31.07 -2.53
CA GLY A 316 29.14 31.63 -2.17
C GLY A 316 28.90 31.63 -0.66
N SER A 317 28.88 32.82 -0.06
CA SER A 317 28.42 33.08 1.31
C SER A 317 27.13 33.90 1.32
N GLY A 318 26.38 33.88 2.42
CA GLY A 318 25.13 34.63 2.56
C GLY A 318 23.90 33.75 2.44
N ASP A 319 22.79 34.27 1.93
CA ASP A 319 21.51 33.59 1.99
C ASP A 319 21.35 32.56 0.86
N TYR A 320 21.06 31.33 1.26
CA TYR A 320 20.72 30.22 0.39
C TYR A 320 19.29 29.79 0.64
N VAL A 321 18.59 29.42 -0.43
CA VAL A 321 17.19 29.02 -0.37
C VAL A 321 17.05 27.62 -0.96
N PHE A 322 16.55 26.70 -0.15
CA PHE A 322 15.98 25.46 -0.66
C PHE A 322 14.52 25.68 -1.01
N HIS A 323 14.14 25.30 -2.22
CA HIS A 323 12.74 25.18 -2.64
C HIS A 323 12.36 23.72 -2.64
N VAL A 324 11.43 23.34 -1.77
CA VAL A 324 10.89 21.97 -1.67
C VAL A 324 9.46 22.00 -2.19
N THR A 325 9.16 21.15 -3.17
CA THR A 325 7.81 20.99 -3.71
C THR A 325 7.33 19.57 -3.47
N VAL A 326 6.16 19.41 -2.87
CA VAL A 326 5.48 18.13 -2.62
C VAL A 326 4.06 18.30 -3.14
N GLY A 327 3.68 17.57 -4.19
CA GLY A 327 2.38 17.78 -4.84
C GLY A 327 2.18 19.23 -5.27
N ASP A 328 1.15 19.88 -4.72
CA ASP A 328 0.79 21.29 -4.95
C ASP A 328 1.43 22.27 -3.96
N VAL A 329 2.12 21.77 -2.94
CA VAL A 329 2.74 22.59 -1.88
C VAL A 329 4.19 22.90 -2.22
N MET A 330 4.55 24.18 -2.22
CA MET A 330 5.93 24.65 -2.29
C MET A 330 6.33 25.38 -1.01
N ARG A 331 7.52 25.07 -0.47
CA ARG A 331 8.07 25.73 0.72
C ARG A 331 9.51 26.16 0.50
N GLU A 332 9.80 27.40 0.90
CA GLU A 332 11.16 27.93 0.98
C GLU A 332 11.78 27.66 2.36
N HIS A 333 13.03 27.19 2.38
CA HIS A 333 13.85 27.11 3.59
C HIS A 333 15.12 27.93 3.39
N ARG A 334 15.25 28.99 4.19
CA ARG A 334 16.37 29.93 4.10
C ARG A 334 17.44 29.59 5.12
N PHE A 335 18.68 29.55 4.67
CA PHE A 335 19.84 29.32 5.51
C PHE A 335 20.91 30.35 5.19
N ASN A 336 21.62 30.78 6.22
CA ASN A 336 22.79 31.61 6.04
C ASN A 336 24.04 30.73 5.94
N VAL A 337 24.76 30.85 4.83
CA VAL A 337 26.04 30.19 4.61
C VAL A 337 27.15 31.09 5.13
N VAL A 338 27.89 30.56 6.10
CA VAL A 338 29.01 31.24 6.73
C VAL A 338 30.22 31.15 5.81
N ALA A 339 30.82 32.31 5.52
CA ALA A 339 32.09 32.39 4.81
C ALA A 339 33.18 31.72 5.65
N GLU A 340 34.04 30.94 5.01
CA GLU A 340 35.18 30.31 5.67
C GLU A 340 36.46 30.89 5.10
N GLU A 341 37.37 31.31 5.98
CA GLU A 341 38.69 31.77 5.54
C GLU A 341 39.44 30.60 4.91
N ARG A 342 39.79 30.75 3.63
CA ARG A 342 40.57 29.80 2.86
C ARG A 342 41.86 30.44 2.40
N GLN A 343 42.92 29.65 2.36
CA GLN A 343 44.22 30.13 1.93
C GLN A 343 44.22 30.29 0.41
N ALA A 344 44.00 31.50 -0.08
CA ALA A 344 44.12 31.79 -1.49
C ALA A 344 45.59 31.74 -1.92
N VAL A 345 45.89 30.96 -2.96
CA VAL A 345 47.20 30.97 -3.63
C VAL A 345 47.09 31.82 -4.87
N ILE A 346 47.87 32.90 -4.94
CA ILE A 346 48.04 33.66 -6.18
C ILE A 346 49.00 32.86 -7.07
N LEU A 347 48.45 32.24 -8.10
CA LEU A 347 49.25 31.54 -9.11
C LEU A 347 49.90 32.56 -10.04
N GLN A 348 51.23 32.65 -10.00
CA GLN A 348 51.98 33.36 -11.02
C GLN A 348 52.13 32.45 -12.23
N LEU A 349 51.48 32.82 -13.34
CA LEU A 349 51.58 32.10 -14.59
C LEU A 349 52.72 32.66 -15.44
N ASP A 350 53.48 31.76 -16.08
CA ASP A 350 54.44 32.14 -17.10
C ASP A 350 53.69 32.93 -18.20
N PRO A 351 54.13 34.14 -18.58
CA PRO A 351 53.51 34.91 -19.66
C PRO A 351 53.35 34.14 -20.96
N ALA A 352 54.22 33.16 -21.25
CA ALA A 352 54.10 32.28 -22.42
C ALA A 352 52.81 31.45 -22.41
N LEU A 353 52.25 31.17 -21.23
CA LEU A 353 50.98 30.45 -21.03
C LEU A 353 49.75 31.36 -21.05
N GLY A 354 49.92 32.68 -21.24
CA GLY A 354 48.80 33.64 -21.22
C GLY A 354 47.71 33.33 -22.26
N HIS A 355 48.06 32.65 -23.36
CA HIS A 355 47.11 32.19 -24.37
C HIS A 355 46.11 31.15 -23.85
N LEU A 356 46.43 30.41 -22.78
CA LEU A 356 45.50 29.48 -22.11
C LEU A 356 44.40 30.18 -21.30
N LEU A 357 44.57 31.48 -21.04
CA LEU A 357 43.59 32.32 -20.34
C LEU A 357 42.82 33.24 -21.30
N GLU A 358 42.77 32.90 -22.60
CA GLU A 358 42.00 33.69 -23.56
C GLU A 358 40.52 33.73 -23.11
N PRO A 359 39.92 34.93 -22.90
CA PRO A 359 38.63 35.04 -22.24
C PRO A 359 37.50 34.27 -22.94
N THR A 360 37.53 34.20 -24.27
CA THR A 360 36.49 33.49 -25.05
C THR A 360 36.60 31.98 -24.84
N GLN A 361 37.79 31.41 -24.94
CA GLN A 361 38.06 30.00 -24.69
C GLN A 361 37.73 29.61 -23.24
N ALA A 362 38.16 30.41 -22.27
CA ALA A 362 37.84 30.18 -20.86
C ALA A 362 36.33 30.22 -20.59
N SER A 363 35.59 31.13 -21.25
CA SER A 363 34.14 31.18 -21.15
C SER A 363 33.46 29.98 -21.81
N GLN A 364 33.97 29.51 -22.96
CA GLN A 364 33.44 28.33 -23.65
C GLN A 364 33.67 27.05 -22.84
N GLU A 365 34.87 26.88 -22.29
CA GLU A 365 35.21 25.76 -21.42
C GLU A 365 34.34 25.76 -20.16
N ARG A 366 34.17 26.92 -19.52
CA ARG A 366 33.29 27.05 -18.35
C ARG A 366 31.84 26.67 -18.70
N ALA A 367 31.32 27.14 -19.82
CA ALA A 367 29.97 26.80 -20.26
C ALA A 367 29.81 25.29 -20.52
N PHE A 368 30.81 24.65 -21.11
CA PHE A 368 30.84 23.21 -21.34
C PHE A 368 30.85 22.42 -20.02
N ILE A 369 31.77 22.76 -19.10
CA ILE A 369 31.85 22.10 -17.78
C ILE A 369 30.55 22.31 -17.01
N GLN A 370 29.99 23.53 -17.03
CA GLN A 370 28.73 23.84 -16.36
C GLN A 370 27.58 22.96 -16.88
N ALA A 371 27.46 22.83 -18.21
CA ALA A 371 26.46 21.97 -18.83
C ALA A 371 26.63 20.48 -18.46
N LEU A 372 27.86 20.04 -18.19
CA LEU A 372 28.14 18.68 -17.73
C LEU A 372 27.75 18.48 -16.26
N VAL A 373 28.11 19.42 -15.36
CA VAL A 373 27.88 19.27 -13.92
C VAL A 373 26.44 19.59 -13.50
N ASP A 374 25.72 20.41 -14.26
CA ASP A 374 24.30 20.69 -13.99
C ASP A 374 23.37 19.57 -14.44
N ARG A 375 23.89 18.62 -15.22
CA ARG A 375 23.10 17.50 -15.71
C ARG A 375 22.97 16.42 -14.63
N VAL A 376 21.76 16.25 -14.12
CA VAL A 376 21.37 15.07 -13.32
C VAL A 376 20.92 13.97 -14.30
N THR A 377 21.55 12.80 -14.24
CA THR A 377 21.25 11.67 -15.13
C THR A 377 20.88 10.42 -14.36
N GLY A 378 19.75 9.80 -14.73
CA GLY A 378 19.39 8.41 -14.42
C GLY A 378 19.35 8.04 -12.93
N PRO A 379 19.12 6.75 -12.62
CA PRO A 379 19.24 6.26 -11.25
C PRO A 379 20.71 6.34 -10.77
N PRO A 380 20.96 6.37 -9.45
CA PRO A 380 22.31 6.40 -8.90
C PRO A 380 23.17 5.27 -9.47
N LEU A 381 24.27 5.63 -10.14
CA LEU A 381 25.21 4.65 -10.71
C LEU A 381 26.18 4.08 -9.65
N TRP A 382 26.18 4.63 -8.44
CA TRP A 382 27.09 4.26 -7.37
C TRP A 382 26.37 4.14 -6.03
N HIS A 383 26.77 3.14 -5.24
CA HIS A 383 26.28 2.91 -3.90
C HIS A 383 27.47 2.75 -2.95
N GLY A 384 27.42 3.45 -1.81
CA GLY A 384 28.46 3.39 -0.78
C GLY A 384 29.45 4.56 -0.83
N ARG A 385 30.49 4.49 0.01
CA ARG A 385 31.50 5.55 0.13
C ARG A 385 32.37 5.58 -1.13
N PHE A 386 32.69 6.77 -1.61
CA PHE A 386 33.73 6.93 -2.62
C PHE A 386 35.06 6.41 -2.08
N SER A 387 35.71 5.53 -2.83
CA SER A 387 37.10 5.15 -2.58
C SER A 387 38.03 6.22 -3.11
N GLN A 388 39.25 6.29 -2.56
CA GLN A 388 40.29 7.15 -3.14
C GLN A 388 40.57 6.69 -4.58
N PRO A 389 40.56 7.62 -5.55
CA PRO A 389 40.75 7.27 -6.96
C PRO A 389 42.21 6.86 -7.27
N SER A 390 43.15 7.17 -6.38
CA SER A 390 44.57 6.87 -6.53
C SER A 390 45.20 6.44 -5.22
N VAL A 391 46.21 5.57 -5.28
CA VAL A 391 47.03 5.17 -4.13
C VAL A 391 48.10 6.24 -3.91
N GLY A 392 48.02 6.99 -2.82
CA GLY A 392 49.00 8.00 -2.46
C GLY A 392 48.46 9.01 -1.44
N PRO A 393 49.34 9.82 -0.80
CA PRO A 393 48.89 10.88 0.09
C PRO A 393 48.16 11.98 -0.70
N PRO A 394 47.14 12.63 -0.11
CA PRO A 394 46.57 13.84 -0.69
C PRO A 394 47.64 14.92 -0.77
N SER A 395 47.73 15.61 -1.91
CA SER A 395 48.72 16.67 -2.14
C SER A 395 48.20 18.02 -1.64
N SER A 396 47.10 18.49 -2.21
CA SER A 396 46.51 19.80 -1.94
C SER A 396 45.14 19.64 -1.30
N PRO A 397 44.85 20.37 -0.21
CA PRO A 397 43.50 20.39 0.36
C PRO A 397 42.51 21.05 -0.60
N TYR A 398 41.22 20.71 -0.46
CA TYR A 398 40.14 21.42 -1.13
C TYR A 398 39.83 22.72 -0.38
N GLY A 399 40.44 23.82 -0.81
CA GLY A 399 40.14 25.17 -0.29
C GLY A 399 41.28 26.14 -0.31
#